data_AF-A4FNT1-F1
#
_entry.id   AF-A4FNT1-F1
#
_cell.length_a   1.000
_cell.length_b   1.000
_cell.length_c   1.000
_cell.angle_alpha   90.00
_cell.angle_beta   90.00
_cell.angle_gamma   90.00
#
_symmetry.space_group_name_H-M   'P 1'
#
loop_
_entity.id
_entity.type
_entity.pdbx_description
1 polymer ?
#
loop_
_entity_poly.entity_id
_entity_poly.type
_entity_poly.pdbx_seq_one_letter_code
_entity_poly.pdbx_strand_id
1 'polypeptide(L)'
;MLRRRSLLESMTPDHDGQLIAAEARSRRCRTNLALLRAPLAGLDLDTRDQATLTWLADRDPDAVNAVRALLERARAAPPIPDRVVAD
;
A
#
# COMPACT_ATOMS: atom_id res chain seq x y z
N MET A 1 40.84 -29.61 -25.91
CA MET A 1 39.81 -28.86 -26.66
C MET A 1 38.67 -28.52 -25.72
N LEU A 2 38.37 -27.23 -25.58
CA LEU A 2 37.40 -26.66 -24.65
C LEU A 2 35.95 -27.08 -24.98
N ARG A 3 35.26 -27.75 -24.04
CA ARG A 3 33.79 -27.71 -23.93
C ARG A 3 33.44 -27.18 -22.54
N ARG A 4 33.58 -25.88 -22.37
CA ARG A 4 33.24 -25.15 -21.13
C ARG A 4 32.48 -23.86 -21.46
N ARG A 5 31.47 -23.97 -22.32
CA ARG A 5 30.55 -22.92 -22.73
C ARG A 5 29.16 -23.56 -22.86
N SER A 6 28.46 -23.77 -21.76
CA SER A 6 26.99 -23.87 -21.71
C SER A 6 26.47 -24.11 -20.29
N LEU A 7 26.89 -23.28 -19.32
CA LEU A 7 26.29 -23.26 -17.98
C LEU A 7 25.92 -21.84 -17.50
N LEU A 8 26.09 -20.84 -18.36
CA LEU A 8 25.75 -19.44 -18.06
C LEU A 8 24.50 -18.93 -18.83
N GLU A 9 24.00 -19.69 -19.81
CA GLU A 9 22.77 -19.33 -20.54
C GLU A 9 21.49 -19.89 -19.89
N SER A 10 21.61 -20.75 -18.88
CA SER A 10 20.48 -21.38 -18.19
C SER A 10 20.12 -20.72 -16.85
N MET A 11 20.64 -19.52 -16.58
CA MET A 11 20.51 -18.84 -15.28
C MET A 11 20.07 -17.37 -15.40
N THR A 12 19.37 -16.98 -16.45
CA THR A 12 18.54 -15.77 -16.37
C THR A 12 17.20 -16.18 -15.76
N PRO A 13 16.96 -15.95 -14.45
CA PRO A 13 15.61 -16.09 -13.92
C PRO A 13 14.68 -15.21 -14.77
N ASP A 14 13.45 -15.68 -14.99
CA ASP A 14 12.39 -15.05 -15.79
C ASP A 14 12.26 -13.54 -15.52
N HIS A 15 13.09 -12.76 -16.21
CA HIS A 15 13.31 -11.34 -15.92
C HIS A 15 12.07 -10.54 -16.33
N ASP A 16 11.48 -10.94 -17.45
CA ASP A 16 10.24 -10.36 -17.96
C ASP A 16 9.08 -10.65 -17.01
N GLY A 17 8.94 -11.89 -16.51
CA GLY A 17 7.96 -12.24 -15.49
C GLY A 17 8.13 -11.43 -14.19
N GLN A 18 9.36 -11.21 -13.75
CA GLN A 18 9.65 -10.37 -12.57
C GLN A 18 9.33 -8.89 -12.79
N LEU A 19 9.65 -8.34 -13.96
CA LEU A 19 9.31 -6.96 -14.33
C LEU A 19 7.80 -6.74 -14.37
N ILE A 20 7.06 -7.66 -15.01
CA ILE A 20 5.58 -7.62 -15.07
C ILE A 20 4.99 -7.67 -13.67
N ALA A 21 5.47 -8.58 -12.81
CA ALA A 21 4.99 -8.72 -11.44
C ALA A 21 5.29 -7.46 -10.59
N ALA A 22 6.47 -6.85 -10.75
CA ALA A 22 6.85 -5.63 -10.08
C ALA A 22 5.98 -4.44 -10.53
N GLU A 23 5.70 -4.31 -11.83
CA GLU A 23 4.83 -3.27 -12.34
C GLU A 23 3.39 -3.44 -11.85
N ALA A 24 2.86 -4.66 -11.85
CA ALA A 24 1.54 -4.97 -11.31
C ALA A 24 1.45 -4.66 -9.80
N ARG A 25 2.50 -4.95 -9.02
CA ARG A 25 2.58 -4.56 -7.60
C ARG A 25 2.59 -3.04 -7.45
N SER A 26 3.44 -2.33 -8.21
CA SER A 26 3.53 -0.87 -8.18
C SER A 26 2.18 -0.20 -8.54
N ARG A 27 1.49 -0.72 -9.56
CA ARG A 27 0.16 -0.25 -9.96
C ARG A 27 -0.87 -0.46 -8.85
N ARG A 28 -0.92 -1.66 -8.25
CA ARG A 28 -1.82 -1.95 -7.11
C ARG A 28 -1.54 -1.06 -5.91
N CYS A 29 -0.27 -0.89 -5.55
CA CYS A 29 0.14 -0.03 -4.43
C CYS A 29 -0.33 1.42 -4.65
N ARG A 30 -0.15 1.98 -5.86
CA ARG A 30 -0.66 3.32 -6.18
C ARG A 30 -2.18 3.43 -6.05
N THR A 31 -2.93 2.46 -6.57
CA THR A 31 -4.40 2.43 -6.44
C THR A 31 -4.82 2.35 -4.97
N ASN A 32 -4.21 1.45 -4.19
CA ASN A 32 -4.51 1.28 -2.77
C ASN A 32 -4.19 2.54 -1.97
N LEU A 33 -3.07 3.20 -2.28
CA LEU A 33 -2.68 4.45 -1.62
C LEU A 33 -3.71 5.55 -1.90
N ALA A 34 -4.19 5.67 -3.14
CA ALA A 34 -5.24 6.63 -3.48
C ALA A 34 -6.54 6.35 -2.71
N LEU A 35 -6.94 5.09 -2.61
CA LEU A 35 -8.11 4.66 -1.85
C LEU A 35 -8.00 4.98 -0.35
N LEU A 36 -6.82 4.77 0.25
CA LEU A 36 -6.59 5.07 1.67
C LEU A 36 -6.54 6.58 1.95
N ARG A 37 -6.08 7.39 1.00
CA ARG A 37 -5.99 8.85 1.15
C ARG A 37 -7.32 9.57 0.97
N ALA A 38 -8.24 9.02 0.16
CA ALA A 38 -9.54 9.63 -0.11
C ALA A 38 -10.34 10.01 1.17
N PRO A 39 -10.53 9.12 2.17
CA PRO A 39 -11.24 9.47 3.40
C PRO A 39 -10.49 10.49 4.27
N LEU A 40 -9.19 10.67 4.08
CA LEU A 40 -8.35 11.61 4.85
C LEU A 40 -8.22 12.98 4.17
N ALA A 41 -8.93 13.22 3.06
CA ALA A 41 -8.85 14.48 2.32
C ALA A 41 -9.23 15.68 3.21
N GLY A 42 -8.33 16.66 3.30
CA GLY A 42 -8.48 17.85 4.14
C GLY A 42 -7.71 17.79 5.46
N LEU A 43 -7.13 16.64 5.82
CA LEU A 43 -6.17 16.53 6.91
C LEU A 43 -4.77 16.91 6.45
N ASP A 44 -4.02 17.58 7.33
CA ASP A 44 -2.58 17.73 7.16
C ASP A 44 -1.91 16.44 7.62
N LEU A 45 -1.31 15.71 6.67
CA LEU A 45 -0.68 14.42 6.91
C LEU A 45 0.83 14.59 6.93
N ASP A 46 1.45 14.25 8.04
CA ASP A 46 2.88 14.40 8.20
C ASP A 46 3.66 13.32 7.42
N THR A 47 5.00 13.40 7.48
CA THR A 47 5.86 12.43 6.77
C THR A 47 5.66 10.99 7.26
N ARG A 48 5.38 10.80 8.55
CA ARG A 48 5.17 9.49 9.16
C ARG A 48 3.82 8.91 8.73
N ASP A 49 2.77 9.73 8.65
CA ASP A 49 1.47 9.33 8.15
C ASP A 49 1.57 8.87 6.69
N GLN A 50 2.23 9.67 5.84
CA GLN A 50 2.44 9.33 4.43
C GLN A 50 3.23 8.02 4.27
N ALA A 51 4.28 7.83 5.07
CA ALA A 51 5.06 6.59 5.08
C ALA A 51 4.21 5.40 5.52
N THR A 52 3.35 5.58 6.53
CA THR A 52 2.45 4.54 7.05
C THR A 52 1.40 4.16 6.00
N LEU A 53 0.78 5.12 5.34
CA LEU A 53 -0.19 4.88 4.27
C LEU A 53 0.45 4.17 3.07
N THR A 54 1.68 4.56 2.71
CA THR A 54 2.45 3.89 1.64
C THR A 54 2.80 2.46 2.01
N TRP A 55 3.24 2.23 3.25
CA TRP A 55 3.52 0.90 3.78
C TRP A 55 2.28 0.01 3.79
N LEU A 56 1.12 0.57 4.15
CA LEU A 56 -0.15 -0.14 4.20
C LEU A 56 -0.68 -0.46 2.80
N ALA A 57 -0.55 0.47 1.84
CA ALA A 57 -1.01 0.29 0.46
C ALA A 57 -0.36 -0.91 -0.26
N ASP A 58 0.85 -1.29 0.19
CA ASP A 58 1.62 -2.43 -0.32
C ASP A 58 1.28 -3.77 0.38
N ARG A 59 0.33 -3.75 1.34
CA ARG A 59 -0.15 -4.93 2.07
C ARG A 59 -1.27 -5.66 1.32
N ASP A 60 -1.77 -6.70 1.96
CA ASP A 60 -2.88 -7.50 1.48
C ASP A 60 -4.12 -6.62 1.15
N PRO A 61 -4.79 -6.84 0.00
CA PRO A 61 -5.94 -6.04 -0.42
C PRO A 61 -7.10 -6.02 0.59
N ASP A 62 -7.32 -7.09 1.35
CA ASP A 62 -8.43 -7.14 2.31
C ASP A 62 -8.12 -6.25 3.52
N ALA A 63 -6.87 -6.23 3.97
CA ALA A 63 -6.43 -5.32 5.02
C ALA A 63 -6.57 -3.84 4.59
N VAL A 64 -6.17 -3.52 3.36
CA VAL A 64 -6.34 -2.17 2.79
C VAL A 64 -7.82 -1.78 2.77
N ASN A 65 -8.69 -2.67 2.28
CA ASN A 65 -10.13 -2.42 2.21
C ASN A 65 -10.77 -2.26 3.59
N ALA A 66 -10.37 -3.07 4.57
CA ALA A 66 -10.87 -2.98 5.94
C ALA A 66 -10.50 -1.63 6.57
N VAL A 67 -9.25 -1.18 6.42
CA VAL A 67 -8.80 0.12 6.94
C VAL A 67 -9.49 1.27 6.22
N ARG A 68 -9.58 1.24 4.89
CA ARG A 68 -10.34 2.24 4.11
C ARG A 68 -11.77 2.38 4.63
N ALA A 69 -12.48 1.26 4.78
CA ALA A 69 -13.86 1.28 5.25
C ALA A 69 -13.99 1.82 6.68
N LEU A 70 -12.99 1.58 7.55
CA LEU A 70 -12.95 2.15 8.89
C LEU A 70 -12.78 3.67 8.85
N LEU A 71 -11.86 4.18 8.02
CA LEU A 71 -11.62 5.62 7.87
C LEU A 71 -12.85 6.35 7.31
N GLU A 72 -13.53 5.78 6.32
CA GLU A 72 -14.78 6.33 5.78
C GLU A 72 -15.87 6.43 6.86
N ARG A 73 -16.03 5.38 7.69
CA ARG A 73 -16.99 5.43 8.80
C ARG A 73 -16.60 6.46 9.85
N ALA A 74 -15.31 6.58 10.19
CA ALA A 74 -14.82 7.57 11.14
C ALA A 74 -15.09 9.00 10.64
N ARG A 75 -14.87 9.26 9.34
CA ARG A 75 -15.17 10.55 8.71
C ARG A 75 -16.67 10.89 8.73
N ALA A 76 -17.53 9.90 8.51
CA ALA A 76 -18.97 10.08 8.50
C ALA A 76 -19.59 10.14 9.91
N ALA A 77 -18.83 9.78 10.96
CA ALA A 77 -19.32 9.79 12.32
C ALA A 77 -19.54 11.24 12.81
N PRO A 78 -20.61 11.50 13.57
CA PRO A 78 -20.76 12.79 14.25
C PRO A 78 -19.61 13.00 15.24
N PRO A 79 -19.23 14.27 15.51
CA PRO A 79 -18.21 14.56 16.51
C PRO A 79 -18.65 13.94 17.85
N ILE A 80 -17.72 13.23 18.48
CA ILE A 80 -17.97 12.69 19.82
C ILE A 80 -18.09 13.90 20.73
N PRO A 81 -19.23 14.12 21.43
CA PRO A 81 -19.35 15.21 22.36
C PRO A 81 -18.22 15.09 23.38
N ASP A 82 -17.55 16.20 23.66
CA ASP A 82 -16.51 16.25 24.69
C ASP A 82 -17.06 15.53 25.91
N ARG A 83 -16.38 14.44 26.30
CA ARG A 83 -16.67 13.84 27.58
C ARG A 83 -16.48 14.96 28.57
N VAL A 84 -17.57 15.41 29.20
CA VAL A 84 -17.51 16.18 30.43
C VAL A 84 -16.72 15.30 31.38
N VAL A 85 -15.41 15.54 31.47
CA VAL A 85 -14.57 15.05 32.54
C VAL A 85 -15.12 15.80 33.75
N ALA A 86 -16.06 15.17 34.45
CA ALA A 86 -16.44 15.63 35.76
C ALA A 86 -15.20 15.48 36.64
N ASP A 87 -14.73 16.61 37.17
CA ASP A 87 -13.67 16.70 38.18
C ASP A 87 -13.96 15.80 39.40
#